data_AF-A0A022QRK9-F1
#
_entry.id   AF-A0A022QRK9-F1
#
_cell.length_a   1.000
_cell.length_b   1.000
_cell.length_c   1.000
_cell.angle_alpha   90.00
_cell.angle_beta   90.00
_cell.angle_gamma   90.00
#
_symmetry.space_group_name_H-M   'P 1'
#
loop_
_entity.id
_entity.type
_entity.pdbx_description
1 polymer ?
#
loop_
_entity_poly.entity_id
_entity_poly.type
_entity_poly.pdbx_seq_one_letter_code
_entity_poly.pdbx_strand_id
1 'polypeptide(L)' 'MEMDEASLLSALRGEGEDEHESKESVLQRYFLLEWNLVKSFLDDVVSARRVSDLSAVNRIRSI' A
#
# COMPACT_ATOMS: atom_id res chain seq x y z
N MET A 1 18.75 -15.52 -31.74
CA MET A 1 18.50 -14.10 -31.44
C MET A 1 19.26 -13.85 -30.15
N GLU A 2 20.52 -13.44 -30.30
CA GLU A 2 21.40 -13.10 -29.16
C GLU A 2 20.79 -11.85 -28.53
N MET A 3 20.40 -11.92 -27.27
CA MET A 3 19.81 -10.79 -26.56
C MET A 3 20.96 -9.89 -26.12
N ASP A 4 21.00 -8.66 -26.64
CA ASP A 4 22.13 -7.75 -26.45
C ASP A 4 22.43 -7.52 -24.96
N GLU A 5 23.71 -7.58 -24.60
CA GLU A 5 24.21 -7.37 -23.22
C GLU A 5 23.75 -6.02 -22.64
N ALA A 6 23.56 -5.02 -23.52
CA ALA A 6 22.96 -3.73 -23.17
C ALA A 6 21.51 -3.85 -22.65
N SER A 7 20.70 -4.75 -23.22
CA SER A 7 19.35 -5.04 -22.72
C SER A 7 19.38 -5.77 -21.37
N LEU A 8 20.35 -6.67 -21.15
CA LEU A 8 20.54 -7.31 -19.84
C LEU A 8 20.96 -6.30 -18.77
N LEU A 9 21.89 -5.40 -19.10
CA LEU A 9 22.33 -4.34 -18.21
C LEU A 9 21.20 -3.34 -17.92
N SER A 10 20.36 -3.01 -18.91
CA SER A 10 19.19 -2.16 -18.71
C SER A 10 18.15 -2.80 -17.78
N ALA A 11 17.89 -4.10 -17.92
CA ALA A 11 17.00 -4.85 -17.03
C ALA A 11 17.56 -4.96 -15.60
N LEU A 12 18.88 -5.18 -15.45
CA LEU A 12 19.57 -5.18 -14.15
C LEU A 12 19.63 -3.80 -13.49
N ARG A 13 19.58 -2.72 -14.29
CA ARG A 13 19.68 -1.33 -13.83
C ARG A 13 18.31 -0.71 -13.51
N GLY A 14 17.22 -1.47 -13.65
CA GLY A 14 15.87 -1.04 -13.33
C GLY A 14 15.33 0.08 -14.23
N GLU A 15 16.01 0.42 -15.31
CA GLU A 15 15.67 1.59 -16.16
C GLU A 15 14.51 1.31 -17.13
N GLY A 16 13.82 0.18 -16.98
CA GLY A 16 12.67 -0.23 -17.79
C GLY A 16 11.38 -0.55 -17.01
N GLU A 17 11.37 -0.44 -15.67
CA GLU A 17 10.21 -0.80 -14.82
C GLU A 17 9.62 0.37 -14.00
N ASP A 18 10.11 1.60 -14.21
CA ASP A 18 9.73 2.77 -13.38
C ASP A 18 8.28 3.28 -13.63
N GLU A 19 7.64 2.91 -14.74
CA GLU A 19 6.25 3.32 -15.01
C GLU A 19 5.18 2.39 -14.39
N HIS A 20 5.56 1.16 -14.01
CA HIS A 20 4.63 0.19 -13.41
C HIS A 20 4.78 0.08 -11.89
N GLU A 21 6.00 0.22 -11.35
CA GLU A 21 6.21 0.35 -9.91
C GLU A 21 5.49 1.57 -9.33
N SER A 22 5.37 2.67 -10.09
CA SER A 22 4.78 3.93 -9.60
C SER A 22 3.31 3.80 -9.19
N LYS A 23 2.48 3.02 -9.91
CA LYS A 23 1.06 2.86 -9.57
C LYS A 23 0.82 1.80 -8.52
N GLU A 24 1.50 0.65 -8.62
CA GLU A 24 1.35 -0.42 -7.63
C GLU A 24 1.91 -0.01 -6.27
N SER A 25 3.05 0.68 -6.22
CA SER A 25 3.61 1.19 -4.96
C SER A 25 2.70 2.22 -4.30
N VAL A 26 2.05 3.09 -5.09
CA VAL A 26 1.08 4.05 -4.60
C VAL A 26 -0.14 3.33 -4.02
N LEU A 27 -0.73 2.37 -4.74
CA LEU A 27 -1.85 1.56 -4.24
C LEU A 27 -1.47 0.80 -2.97
N GLN A 28 -0.29 0.18 -2.93
CA GLN A 28 0.23 -0.52 -1.78
C GLN A 28 0.39 0.43 -0.58
N ARG A 29 0.86 1.65 -0.80
CA ARG A 29 0.96 2.68 0.24
C ARG A 29 -0.40 3.08 0.79
N TYR A 30 -1.38 3.36 -0.07
CA TYR A 30 -2.75 3.67 0.36
C TYR A 30 -3.38 2.51 1.12
N PHE A 31 -3.22 1.28 0.62
CA PHE A 31 -3.70 0.07 1.30
C PHE A 31 -3.08 -0.09 2.70
N LEU A 32 -1.78 0.13 2.85
CA LEU A 32 -1.11 0.06 4.16
C LEU A 32 -1.59 1.15 5.12
N LEU A 33 -1.88 2.35 4.63
CA LEU A 33 -2.43 3.44 5.45
C LEU A 33 -3.84 3.11 5.95
N GLU A 34 -4.71 2.64 5.06
CA GLU A 34 -6.05 2.17 5.44
C GLU A 34 -5.97 1.01 6.42
N TRP A 35 -5.10 0.04 6.18
CA TRP A 35 -4.92 -1.12 7.05
C TRP A 35 -4.48 -0.72 8.47
N ASN A 36 -3.56 0.23 8.60
CA ASN A 36 -3.15 0.75 9.89
C ASN A 36 -4.32 1.40 10.66
N LEU A 37 -5.19 2.13 9.95
CA LEU A 37 -6.38 2.74 10.55
C LEU A 37 -7.39 1.68 11.00
N VAL A 38 -7.66 0.67 10.15
CA VAL A 38 -8.54 -0.46 10.47
C VAL A 38 -8.02 -1.23 11.68
N LYS A 39 -6.70 -1.48 11.73
CA LYS A 39 -6.06 -2.17 12.86
C LYS A 39 -6.20 -1.37 14.15
N SER A 40 -5.87 -0.07 14.14
CA SER A 40 -6.03 0.80 15.32
C SER A 40 -7.47 0.82 15.82
N PHE A 41 -8.44 0.89 14.91
CA PHE A 41 -9.86 0.85 15.28
C PHE A 41 -10.24 -0.49 15.93
N LEU A 42 -9.79 -1.62 15.37
CA LEU A 42 -10.01 -2.94 15.95
C LEU A 42 -9.37 -3.08 17.33
N ASP A 43 -8.13 -2.62 17.48
CA ASP A 43 -7.39 -2.63 18.75
C ASP A 43 -8.15 -1.82 19.83
N ASP A 44 -8.67 -0.65 19.47
CA ASP A 44 -9.48 0.19 20.35
C ASP A 44 -10.81 -0.48 20.74
N VAL A 45 -11.51 -1.10 19.79
CA VAL A 45 -12.77 -1.82 20.05
C VAL A 45 -12.55 -3.02 20.96
N VAL A 46 -11.50 -3.80 20.72
CA VAL A 46 -11.14 -4.96 21.54
C VAL A 46 -10.75 -4.53 22.96
N SER A 47 -9.91 -3.49 23.07
CA SER A 47 -9.46 -2.92 24.35
C SER A 47 -10.63 -2.37 25.17
N ALA A 48 -11.52 -1.61 24.53
CA ALA A 48 -12.68 -1.01 25.19
C ALA A 48 -13.86 -1.98 25.38
N ARG A 49 -13.83 -3.18 24.76
CA ARG A 49 -14.96 -4.13 24.59
C ARG A 49 -16.23 -3.52 24.02
N ARG A 50 -16.15 -2.33 23.43
CA ARG A 50 -17.27 -1.59 22.87
C ARG A 50 -16.78 -0.67 21.76
N VAL A 51 -17.65 -0.38 20.81
CA VAL A 51 -17.42 0.69 19.84
C VAL A 51 -17.68 2.01 20.56
N SER A 52 -16.60 2.70 20.94
CA SER A 52 -16.69 3.94 21.73
C SER A 52 -17.03 5.16 20.87
N ASP A 53 -16.62 5.16 19.60
CA ASP A 53 -16.88 6.24 18.65
C ASP A 53 -17.16 5.66 17.25
N LEU A 54 -18.40 5.80 16.77
CA LEU A 54 -18.80 5.39 15.42
C LEU A 54 -18.22 6.28 14.32
N SER A 55 -17.74 7.49 14.65
CA SER A 55 -17.14 8.41 13.67
C SER A 55 -15.84 7.85 13.07
N ALA A 56 -15.12 7.00 13.81
CA ALA A 56 -13.91 6.33 13.36
C ALA A 56 -14.15 5.44 12.13
N VAL A 57 -15.34 4.83 12.01
CA VAL A 57 -15.73 4.03 10.84
C VAL A 57 -15.83 4.90 9.59
N ASN A 58 -16.28 6.15 9.73
CA ASN A 58 -16.38 7.09 8.61
C ASN A 58 -14.99 7.56 8.16
N ARG A 59 -14.00 7.64 9.05
CA ARG A 59 -12.62 8.00 8.71
C ARG A 59 -11.94 6.93 7.85
N ILE A 60 -12.27 5.64 8.05
CA ILE A 60 -11.78 4.54 7.21
C ILE A 60 -12.30 4.67 5.77
N ARG A 61 -13.52 5.18 5.58
CA ARG A 61 -14.14 5.35 4.25
C ARG A 61 -13.73 6.62 3.51
N SER A 62 -12.92 7.48 4.13
CA SER A 62 -12.55 8.79 3.57
C SER A 62 -11.05 8.95 3.30
N ILE A 63 -10.29 7.85 3.35
CA ILE A 63 -8.93 7.78 2.81
C ILE A 63 -9.03 7.53 1.30
#